data_AF-A0A2S4XGZ1-F1
#
_entry.id   AF-A0A2S4XGZ1-F1
#
_cell.length_a   1.000
_cell.length_b   1.000
_cell.length_c   1.000
_cell.angle_alpha   90.00
_cell.angle_beta   90.00
_cell.angle_gamma   90.00
#
_symmetry.space_group_name_H-M   'P 1'
#
loop_
_entity.id
_entity.type
_entity.pdbx_description
1 polymer ?
#
loop_
_entity_poly.entity_id
_entity_poly.type
_entity_poly.pdbx_seq_one_letter_code
_entity_poly.pdbx_strand_id
1 'polypeptide(L)'
;SARGEYVGGVIAPGIEISVEALGVKGAQLRKIEVARPRSVIGKNTVEAMQAGIVYGFAGQVDGVVGRMARELADDPDNVTVIATGGLAPMVL
;
A
#
# COMPACT_ATOMS: atom_id res chain seq x y z
N SER A 1 17.50 14.45 -4.37
CA SER A 1 17.19 15.90 -4.47
C SER A 1 17.18 16.32 -5.93
N ALA A 2 16.87 17.59 -6.24
CA ALA A 2 16.98 18.14 -7.60
C ALA A 2 18.40 18.00 -8.21
N ARG A 3 19.43 17.73 -7.38
CA ARG A 3 20.81 17.46 -7.80
C ARG A 3 21.09 15.98 -8.15
N GLY A 4 20.08 15.12 -8.15
CA GLY A 4 20.22 13.69 -8.47
C GLY A 4 20.72 12.82 -7.30
N GLU A 5 20.74 13.35 -6.08
CA GLU A 5 21.19 12.62 -4.89
C GLU A 5 20.12 11.67 -4.35
N TYR A 6 20.53 10.50 -3.85
CA TYR A 6 19.70 9.67 -2.98
C TYR A 6 19.65 10.30 -1.57
N VAL A 7 18.44 10.58 -1.08
CA VAL A 7 18.22 11.31 0.18
C VAL A 7 17.67 10.42 1.31
N GLY A 8 17.47 9.13 1.05
CA GLY A 8 16.87 8.19 1.99
C GLY A 8 15.55 7.60 1.48
N GLY A 9 14.81 6.92 2.38
CA GLY A 9 13.55 6.28 2.04
C GLY A 9 12.84 5.64 3.24
N VAL A 10 11.68 5.04 2.96
CA VAL A 10 10.85 4.32 3.93
C VAL A 10 10.72 2.86 3.51
N ILE A 11 10.77 1.94 4.47
CA ILE A 11 10.55 0.51 4.26
C ILE A 11 9.29 0.10 5.02
N ALA A 12 8.34 -0.51 4.34
CA ALA A 12 7.11 -1.05 4.91
C ALA A 12 6.89 -2.50 4.45
N PRO A 13 6.18 -3.34 5.23
CA PRO A 13 5.79 -4.67 4.79
C PRO A 13 4.98 -4.60 3.48
N GLY A 14 5.19 -5.55 2.57
CA GLY A 14 4.39 -5.67 1.35
C GLY A 14 3.06 -6.39 1.58
N ILE A 15 2.18 -6.36 0.56
CA ILE A 15 0.85 -7.00 0.59
C ILE A 15 0.94 -8.48 0.91
N GLU A 16 1.74 -9.25 0.16
CA GLU A 16 1.82 -10.71 0.28
C GLU A 16 2.25 -11.16 1.67
N ILE A 17 3.34 -10.59 2.19
CA ILE A 17 3.87 -10.89 3.53
C ILE A 17 2.82 -10.54 4.60
N SER A 18 2.09 -9.44 4.43
CA SER A 18 1.07 -9.03 5.40
C SER A 18 -0.13 -9.98 5.40
N VAL A 19 -0.55 -10.45 4.22
CA VAL A 19 -1.63 -11.46 4.09
C VAL A 19 -1.19 -12.80 4.67
N GLU A 20 0.03 -13.24 4.38
CA GLU A 20 0.59 -14.47 4.95
C GLU A 20 0.63 -14.39 6.48
N ALA A 21 1.11 -13.28 7.04
CA ALA A 21 1.17 -13.07 8.48
C ALA A 21 -0.21 -13.15 9.15
N LEU A 22 -1.26 -12.64 8.50
CA LEU A 22 -2.64 -12.79 8.96
C LEU A 22 -3.10 -14.26 8.92
N GLY A 23 -2.75 -15.00 7.87
CA GLY A 23 -3.08 -16.43 7.72
C GLY A 23 -2.30 -17.38 8.61
N VAL A 24 -1.14 -16.97 9.12
CA VAL A 24 -0.40 -17.72 10.15
C VAL A 24 -1.04 -17.53 11.53
N LYS A 25 -1.53 -16.33 11.84
CA LYS A 25 -2.12 -16.00 13.15
C LYS A 25 -3.64 -16.23 13.24
N GLY A 26 -4.34 -16.36 12.12
CA GLY A 26 -5.78 -16.63 12.03
C GLY A 26 -6.08 -18.02 11.44
N ALA A 27 -7.04 -18.75 12.00
CA ALA A 27 -7.19 -20.19 11.78
C ALA A 27 -7.61 -20.64 10.36
N GLN A 28 -7.99 -19.75 9.43
CA GLN A 28 -8.58 -20.15 8.13
C GLN A 28 -8.25 -19.24 6.93
N LEU A 29 -7.30 -18.31 7.03
CA LEU A 29 -7.13 -17.24 6.01
C LEU A 29 -6.16 -17.57 4.87
N ARG A 30 -5.68 -18.81 4.76
CA ARG A 30 -4.46 -19.16 4.02
C ARG A 30 -4.51 -18.99 2.48
N LYS A 31 -5.61 -18.54 1.88
CA LYS A 31 -5.77 -18.47 0.41
C LYS A 31 -6.69 -17.34 -0.08
N ILE A 32 -6.69 -16.16 0.56
CA ILE A 32 -7.43 -15.02 0.00
C ILE A 32 -6.62 -14.42 -1.14
N GLU A 33 -7.14 -14.54 -2.35
CA GLU A 33 -6.60 -13.85 -3.51
C GLU A 33 -6.85 -12.34 -3.36
N VAL A 34 -5.81 -11.55 -3.60
CA VAL A 34 -5.90 -10.10 -3.58
C VAL A 34 -6.62 -9.67 -4.84
N ALA A 35 -7.87 -9.23 -4.68
CA ALA A 35 -8.71 -8.72 -5.75
C ALA A 35 -9.23 -7.33 -5.39
N ARG A 36 -9.53 -6.52 -6.41
CA ARG A 36 -10.11 -5.19 -6.19
C ARG A 36 -11.51 -5.34 -5.57
N PRO A 37 -11.74 -4.85 -4.35
CA PRO A 37 -13.02 -4.97 -3.67
C PRO A 37 -14.09 -4.09 -4.35
N ARG A 38 -15.35 -4.53 -4.30
CA ARG A 38 -16.50 -3.75 -4.82
C ARG A 38 -16.90 -2.57 -3.91
N SER A 39 -16.52 -2.64 -2.64
CA SER A 39 -16.84 -1.65 -1.60
C SER A 39 -15.80 -1.72 -0.48
N VAL A 40 -15.60 -0.61 0.21
CA VAL A 40 -14.74 -0.52 1.41
C VAL A 40 -15.34 -1.32 2.58
N ILE A 41 -16.66 -1.34 2.71
CA ILE A 41 -17.35 -2.05 3.80
C ILE A 41 -17.76 -3.44 3.30
N GLY A 42 -16.90 -4.44 3.55
CA GLY A 42 -17.18 -5.84 3.23
C GLY A 42 -18.33 -6.43 4.05
N LYS A 43 -19.05 -7.40 3.47
CA LYS A 43 -20.20 -8.07 4.10
C LYS A 43 -19.90 -9.49 4.56
N ASN A 44 -18.67 -9.95 4.33
CA ASN A 44 -18.14 -11.20 4.87
C ASN A 44 -16.61 -11.05 5.08
N THR A 45 -15.99 -12.07 5.67
CA THR A 45 -14.56 -12.06 6.00
C THR A 45 -13.66 -11.83 4.78
N VAL A 46 -13.97 -12.45 3.63
CA VAL A 46 -13.16 -12.31 2.41
C VAL A 46 -13.24 -10.89 1.88
N GLU A 47 -14.45 -10.34 1.75
CA GLU A 47 -14.64 -8.96 1.29
C GLU A 47 -14.01 -7.95 2.24
N ALA A 48 -14.16 -8.15 3.55
CA ALA A 48 -13.56 -7.26 4.56
C ALA A 48 -12.03 -7.28 4.49
N MET A 49 -11.42 -8.45 4.28
CA MET A 49 -9.98 -8.55 4.10
C MET A 49 -9.50 -7.94 2.80
N GLN A 50 -10.17 -8.19 1.66
CA GLN A 50 -9.82 -7.58 0.39
C GLN A 50 -9.91 -6.06 0.45
N ALA A 51 -10.94 -5.51 1.11
CA ALA A 51 -11.06 -4.09 1.37
C ALA A 51 -9.92 -3.56 2.24
N GLY A 52 -9.63 -4.22 3.36
CA GLY A 52 -8.55 -3.81 4.26
C GLY A 52 -7.17 -3.86 3.59
N ILE A 53 -6.91 -4.87 2.76
CA ILE A 53 -5.67 -4.98 1.99
C ILE A 53 -5.60 -3.85 0.97
N VAL A 54 -6.54 -3.76 0.03
CA VAL A 54 -6.41 -2.80 -1.08
C VAL A 54 -6.43 -1.35 -0.59
N TYR A 55 -7.43 -0.97 0.22
CA TYR A 55 -7.54 0.42 0.68
C TYR A 55 -6.57 0.77 1.81
N GLY A 56 -6.20 -0.21 2.65
CA GLY A 56 -5.20 0.01 3.69
C GLY A 56 -3.81 0.27 3.11
N PHE A 57 -3.41 -0.51 2.11
CA PHE A 57 -2.14 -0.29 1.41
C PHE A 57 -2.14 0.98 0.55
N ALA A 58 -3.24 1.26 -0.17
CA ALA A 58 -3.36 2.53 -0.89
C ALA A 58 -3.24 3.74 0.06
N GLY A 59 -3.94 3.72 1.19
CA GLY A 59 -3.83 4.78 2.19
C GLY A 59 -2.44 4.89 2.84
N GLN A 60 -1.73 3.77 3.00
CA GLN A 60 -0.33 3.77 3.42
C GLN A 60 0.57 4.44 2.37
N VAL A 61 0.40 4.10 1.09
CA VAL A 61 1.14 4.71 -0.03
C VAL A 61 0.90 6.21 -0.07
N ASP A 62 -0.36 6.65 -0.11
CA ASP A 62 -0.74 8.07 -0.13
C ASP A 62 -0.16 8.82 1.07
N GLY A 63 -0.27 8.21 2.25
CA GLY A 63 0.23 8.77 3.49
C GLY A 63 1.75 8.93 3.51
N VAL A 64 2.50 7.91 3.07
CA VAL A 64 3.97 7.93 3.05
C VAL A 64 4.46 8.89 1.96
N VAL A 65 3.95 8.78 0.74
CA VAL A 65 4.30 9.64 -0.40
C VAL A 65 4.03 11.11 -0.05
N GLY A 66 2.86 11.41 0.50
CA GLY A 66 2.52 12.79 0.89
C GLY A 66 3.40 13.36 2.01
N ARG A 67 3.93 12.53 2.92
CA ARG A 67 4.90 12.97 3.94
C ARG A 67 6.26 13.23 3.30
N MET A 68 6.74 12.29 2.49
CA MET A 68 8.02 12.42 1.79
C MET A 68 8.04 13.63 0.85
N ALA A 69 6.94 13.90 0.13
CA ALA A 69 6.86 15.04 -0.78
C ALA A 69 7.00 16.38 -0.03
N ARG A 70 6.37 16.51 1.15
CA ARG A 70 6.49 17.70 2.02
C ARG A 70 7.86 17.86 2.66
N GLU A 71 8.58 16.77 2.90
CA GLU A 71 9.96 16.82 3.41
C GLU A 71 10.97 17.13 2.31
N LEU A 72 10.68 16.76 1.07
CA LEU A 72 11.61 16.85 -0.06
C LEU A 72 11.60 18.22 -0.74
N ALA A 73 10.44 18.90 -0.78
CA ALA A 73 10.26 20.14 -1.52
C ALA A 73 9.26 21.09 -0.84
N ASP A 74 9.43 22.39 -1.05
CA ASP A 74 8.51 23.43 -0.58
C ASP A 74 7.12 23.31 -1.24
N ASP A 75 7.09 22.85 -2.50
CA ASP A 75 5.88 22.50 -3.24
C ASP A 75 5.81 20.96 -3.42
N PRO A 76 4.98 20.26 -2.62
CA PRO A 76 4.83 18.81 -2.70
C PRO A 76 4.25 18.31 -4.03
N ASP A 77 3.49 19.14 -4.76
CA ASP A 77 2.85 18.75 -6.02
C ASP A 77 3.85 18.71 -7.18
N ASN A 78 5.02 19.33 -7.00
CA ASN A 78 6.14 19.29 -7.95
C ASN A 78 7.08 18.08 -7.73
N VAL A 79 6.64 17.08 -6.95
CA VAL A 79 7.41 15.83 -6.73
C VAL A 79 6.91 14.74 -7.67
N THR A 80 7.78 14.25 -8.54
CA THR A 80 7.46 13.09 -9.40
C THR A 80 7.44 11.81 -8.58
N VAL A 81 6.29 11.13 -8.56
CA VAL A 81 6.11 9.84 -7.90
C VAL A 81 6.09 8.73 -8.95
N ILE A 82 6.92 7.70 -8.75
CA ILE A 82 7.01 6.55 -9.64
C ILE A 82 6.62 5.31 -8.84
N ALA A 83 5.62 4.58 -9.33
CA ALA A 83 5.23 3.30 -8.77
C ALA A 83 5.70 2.14 -9.67
N THR A 84 6.20 1.08 -9.04
CA THR A 84 6.74 -0.10 -9.71
C THR A 84 6.47 -1.37 -8.90
N GLY A 85 6.69 -2.54 -9.50
CA GLY A 85 6.39 -3.85 -8.93
C GLY A 85 5.04 -4.42 -9.38
N GLY A 86 4.89 -5.75 -9.29
CA GLY A 86 3.74 -6.47 -9.86
C GLY A 86 2.37 -6.11 -9.25
N LEU A 87 2.35 -5.65 -8.00
CA LEU A 87 1.14 -5.27 -7.29
C LEU A 87 0.84 -3.77 -7.30
N ALA A 88 1.67 -2.95 -7.96
CA ALA A 88 1.42 -1.51 -8.07
C ALA A 88 0.01 -1.18 -8.64
N PRO A 89 -0.52 -1.86 -9.68
CA PRO A 89 -1.86 -1.58 -10.20
C PRO A 89 -3.01 -1.85 -9.21
N MET A 90 -2.75 -2.54 -8.10
CA MET A 90 -3.77 -2.86 -7.11
C MET A 90 -4.04 -1.71 -6.13
N VAL A 91 -3.07 -0.82 -5.94
CA VAL A 91 -3.09 0.24 -4.91
C VAL A 91 -3.02 1.64 -5.52
N LEU A 92 -3.10 1.73 -6.84
CA LEU A 92 -3.14 2.97 -7.64
C LEU A 92 -4.45 3.08 -8.43
#